data_AF-A0A455UG26-F1
#
_entry.id   AF-A0A455UG26-F1
#
_cell.length_a   1.000
_cell.length_b   1.000
_cell.length_c   1.000
_cell.angle_alpha   90.00
_cell.angle_beta   90.00
_cell.angle_gamma   90.00
#
_symmetry.space_group_name_H-M   'P 1'
#
loop_
_entity.id
_entity.type
_entity.pdbx_description
1 polymer ?
#
loop_
_entity_poly.entity_id
_entity_poly.type
_entity_poly.pdbx_seq_one_letter_code
_entity_poly.pdbx_strand_id
1 'polypeptide(L)' 'MLAIDKLISAGGKLAEFSAETQAALHRSEVDMSKPGENPVDLGGNASPERFVQALEIVAADTNVDAVLVVHAPHEWPLLW' A
#
# COMPACT_ATOMS: atom_id res chain seq x y z
N MET A 1 1.70 -10.76 -1.17
CA MET A 1 2.99 -11.44 -0.93
C MET A 1 3.79 -11.64 -2.22
N LEU A 2 3.23 -12.17 -3.31
CA LEU A 2 3.97 -12.44 -4.57
C LEU A 2 4.85 -11.27 -5.08
N ALA A 3 4.35 -10.03 -5.03
CA ALA A 3 5.12 -8.86 -5.48
C ALA A 3 6.37 -8.61 -4.60
N ILE A 4 6.25 -8.83 -3.28
CA ILE A 4 7.37 -8.70 -2.34
C ILE A 4 8.39 -9.79 -2.59
N ASP A 5 7.94 -11.05 -2.76
CA ASP A 5 8.82 -12.18 -3.06
C ASP A 5 9.59 -11.94 -4.36
N LYS A 6 8.92 -11.38 -5.38
CA LYS A 6 9.55 -11.03 -6.65
C LYS A 6 10.56 -9.89 -6.51
N LEU A 7 10.26 -8.87 -5.71
CA LEU A 7 11.18 -7.77 -5.41
C LEU A 7 12.44 -8.29 -4.71
N ILE A 8 12.28 -9.08 -3.65
CA ILE A 8 13.39 -9.63 -2.86
C ILE A 8 14.25 -10.58 -3.72
N SER A 9 13.62 -11.47 -4.49
CA SER A 9 14.36 -12.39 -5.37
C SER A 9 15.13 -11.68 -6.50
N ALA A 10 14.73 -10.47 -6.87
CA ALA A 10 15.45 -9.62 -7.80
C ALA A 10 16.56 -8.76 -7.12
N GLY A 11 16.77 -8.91 -5.81
CA GLY A 11 17.75 -8.16 -5.02
C GLY A 11 17.27 -6.79 -4.53
N GLY A 12 15.98 -6.50 -4.68
CA GLY A 12 15.36 -5.29 -4.15
C GLY A 12 15.02 -5.41 -2.66
N LYS A 13 14.56 -4.28 -2.09
CA LYS A 13 14.11 -4.20 -0.70
C LYS A 13 12.85 -3.33 -0.61
N LEU A 14 12.01 -3.60 0.38
CA LEU A 14 10.93 -2.68 0.72
C LEU A 14 11.53 -1.42 1.36
N ALA A 15 10.95 -0.27 1.02
CA ALA A 15 11.27 0.98 1.70
C ALA A 15 10.76 0.93 3.15
N GLU A 16 11.57 1.39 4.08
CA GLU A 16 11.15 1.67 5.45
C GLU A 16 10.60 3.10 5.49
N PHE A 17 9.30 3.22 5.75
CA PHE A 17 8.64 4.52 5.82
C PHE A 17 9.16 5.32 7.03
N SER A 18 9.34 6.63 6.83
CA SER A 18 9.64 7.56 7.90
C SER A 18 8.51 7.60 8.93
N ALA A 19 8.82 7.92 10.19
CA ALA A 19 7.82 8.00 11.26
C ALA A 19 6.64 8.95 10.94
N GLU A 20 6.88 9.99 10.15
CA GLU A 20 5.84 10.90 9.67
C GLU A 20 4.85 10.19 8.75
N THR A 21 5.34 9.46 7.76
CA THR A 21 4.53 8.65 6.83
C THR A 21 3.76 7.55 7.55
N GLN A 22 4.41 6.84 8.50
CA GLN A 22 3.73 5.82 9.31
C GLN A 22 2.54 6.43 10.07
N ALA A 23 2.74 7.60 10.69
CA ALA A 23 1.68 8.31 11.41
C ALA A 23 0.57 8.84 10.49
N ALA A 24 0.92 9.32 9.29
CA ALA A 24 -0.04 9.79 8.30
C ALA A 24 -0.92 8.65 7.78
N LEU A 25 -0.31 7.51 7.42
CA LEU A 25 -1.03 6.31 7.01
C LEU A 25 -1.96 5.82 8.12
N HIS A 26 -1.45 5.70 9.36
CA HIS A 26 -2.26 5.29 10.50
C HIS A 26 -3.46 6.22 10.75
N ARG A 27 -3.28 7.54 10.65
CA ARG A 27 -4.36 8.52 10.83
C ARG A 27 -5.39 8.49 9.70
N SER A 28 -4.98 8.15 8.49
CA SER A 28 -5.87 8.10 7.34
C SER A 28 -6.81 6.89 7.34
N GLU A 29 -6.56 5.89 8.18
CA GLU A 29 -7.33 4.64 8.26
C GLU A 29 -7.41 3.88 6.92
N VAL A 30 -6.50 4.19 5.98
CA VAL A 30 -6.44 3.52 4.68
C VAL A 30 -5.63 2.22 4.75
N ASP A 31 -4.73 2.08 5.71
CA ASP A 31 -3.87 0.92 5.87
C ASP A 31 -4.43 -0.06 6.91
N MET A 32 -4.74 -1.28 6.47
CA MET A 32 -5.55 -2.23 7.24
C MET A 32 -4.75 -3.37 7.86
N SER A 33 -3.77 -3.94 7.14
CA SER A 33 -3.11 -5.18 7.58
C SER A 33 -1.86 -4.95 8.42
N LYS A 34 -1.10 -3.89 8.11
CA LYS A 34 0.09 -3.48 8.85
C LYS A 34 0.14 -1.97 8.99
N PRO A 35 -0.76 -1.38 9.79
CA PRO A 35 -0.95 0.07 9.84
C PRO A 35 0.36 0.84 10.02
N GLY A 36 0.69 1.65 9.02
CA GLY A 36 1.90 2.48 8.99
C GLY A 36 3.13 1.80 8.40
N GLU A 37 3.06 0.54 8.00
CA GLU A 37 4.21 -0.20 7.45
C GLU A 37 4.05 -0.54 5.96
N ASN A 38 5.14 -0.99 5.34
CA ASN A 38 5.18 -1.44 3.96
C ASN A 38 5.00 -2.97 3.90
N PRO A 39 4.07 -3.53 3.08
CA PRO A 39 3.15 -2.87 2.15
C PRO A 39 1.91 -2.26 2.82
N VAL A 40 1.43 -1.16 2.23
CA VAL A 40 0.13 -0.57 2.56
C VAL A 40 -0.98 -1.45 1.97
N ASP A 41 -1.86 -1.96 2.83
CA ASP A 41 -3.01 -2.78 2.40
C ASP A 41 -4.31 -1.98 2.55
N LEU A 42 -4.94 -1.65 1.42
CA LEU A 42 -6.18 -0.87 1.38
C LEU A 42 -7.45 -1.71 1.53
N GLY A 43 -7.33 -3.04 1.56
CA GLY A 43 -8.44 -3.97 1.56
C GLY A 43 -9.13 -4.16 0.19
N GLY A 44 -9.91 -5.22 0.05
CA GLY A 44 -10.51 -5.63 -1.23
C GLY A 44 -11.57 -4.68 -1.81
N ASN A 45 -12.16 -3.81 -0.98
CA ASN A 45 -13.16 -2.81 -1.38
C ASN A 45 -12.61 -1.38 -1.36
N ALA A 46 -11.29 -1.22 -1.50
CA ALA A 46 -10.66 0.09 -1.55
C ALA A 46 -11.25 0.95 -2.68
N SER A 47 -11.77 2.12 -2.33
CA SER A 47 -12.24 3.09 -3.32
C SER A 47 -11.06 3.76 -4.04
N PRO A 48 -11.27 4.33 -5.24
CA PRO A 48 -10.23 5.10 -5.94
C PRO A 48 -9.61 6.20 -5.07
N GLU A 49 -10.40 6.87 -4.24
CA GLU A 49 -9.94 7.94 -3.35
C GLU A 49 -8.96 7.42 -2.30
N ARG A 50 -9.17 6.20 -1.78
CA ARG A 50 -8.22 5.57 -0.85
C ARG A 50 -6.89 5.24 -1.53
N PHE A 51 -6.91 4.82 -2.79
CA PHE A 51 -5.68 4.63 -3.57
C PHE A 51 -4.92 5.94 -3.76
N VAL A 52 -5.61 7.03 -4.13
CA VAL A 52 -4.99 8.34 -4.30
C VAL A 52 -4.38 8.81 -2.98
N GLN A 53 -5.14 8.77 -1.89
CA GLN A 53 -4.68 9.21 -0.58
C GLN A 53 -3.44 8.44 -0.11
N ALA A 54 -3.44 7.11 -0.22
CA ALA A 54 -2.29 6.29 0.16
C ALA A 54 -1.07 6.58 -0.73
N LEU A 55 -1.29 6.75 -2.04
CA LEU A 55 -0.22 7.05 -2.99
C LEU A 55 0.41 8.41 -2.70
N GLU A 56 -0.39 9.44 -2.41
CA GLU A 56 0.11 10.77 -2.05
C GLU A 56 0.97 10.73 -0.78
N ILE A 57 0.53 10.00 0.25
CA ILE A 57 1.29 9.86 1.50
C ILE A 57 2.62 9.14 1.25
N VAL A 58 2.60 8.00 0.55
CA VAL A 58 3.80 7.18 0.33
C VAL A 58 4.77 7.84 -0.64
N ALA A 59 4.28 8.51 -1.70
CA ALA A 59 5.12 9.18 -2.68
C ALA A 59 5.80 10.45 -2.14
N ALA A 60 5.30 11.01 -1.04
CA ALA A 60 5.95 12.12 -0.33
C ALA A 60 7.11 11.67 0.58
N ASP A 61 7.23 10.38 0.88
CA ASP A 61 8.29 9.86 1.76
C ASP A 61 9.64 9.84 1.05
N THR A 62 10.65 10.45 1.65
CA THR A 62 12.01 10.55 1.09
C THR A 62 12.75 9.21 0.99
N ASN A 63 12.30 8.19 1.70
CA ASN A 63 12.87 6.83 1.65
C ASN A 63 12.24 5.98 0.53
N VAL A 64 11.25 6.52 -0.19
CA VAL A 64 10.53 5.82 -1.26
C VAL A 64 11.04 6.28 -2.62
N ASP A 65 11.83 5.44 -3.27
CA ASP A 65 12.34 5.70 -4.62
C ASP A 65 11.28 5.43 -5.72
N ALA A 66 10.38 4.48 -5.47
CA ALA A 66 9.35 4.06 -6.42
C ALA A 66 8.16 3.40 -5.70
N VAL A 67 6.98 3.52 -6.30
CA VAL A 67 5.75 2.89 -5.80
C VAL A 67 5.21 1.89 -6.82
N LEU A 68 4.94 0.66 -6.38
CA LEU A 68 4.20 -0.34 -7.14
C LEU A 68 2.78 -0.46 -6.59
N VAL A 69 1.79 -0.09 -7.39
CA VAL A 69 0.38 -0.28 -7.06
C VAL A 69 -0.11 -1.59 -7.65
N VAL A 70 -0.66 -2.47 -6.82
CA VAL A 70 -1.30 -3.72 -7.25
C VAL A 70 -2.80 -3.59 -6.99
N HIS A 71 -3.58 -3.52 -8.07
CA HIS A 71 -5.04 -3.51 -8.01
C HIS A 71 -5.58 -4.79 -8.63
N ALA A 72 -6.25 -5.61 -7.82
CA ALA A 72 -6.94 -6.81 -8.23
C ALA A 72 -8.40 -6.70 -7.77
N PRO A 73 -9.29 -6.08 -8.57
CA PRO A 73 -10.67 -5.91 -8.20
C PRO A 73 -11.32 -7.29 -8.04
N HIS A 74 -11.95 -7.53 -6.89
CA HIS A 74 -12.73 -8.74 -6.68
C HIS A 74 -14.21 -8.40 -6.86
N GLU A 75 -14.71 -8.57 -8.07
CA GLU A 75 -16.15 -8.60 -8.33
C GLU A 75 -16.68 -9.96 -7.84
N TRP A 76 -17.22 -10.00 -6.61
CA TRP A 76 -18.03 -11.14 -6.20
C TRP A 76 -19.26 -11.14 -7.10
N PRO A 77 -19.48 -12.16 -7.96
CA PRO A 77 -20.70 -12.20 -8.75
C PRO A 77 -21.86 -12.26 -7.75
N LEU A 78 -22.79 -11.32 -7.86
CA LEU A 78 -24.08 -11.38 -7.18
C LEU A 78 -24.74 -12.70 -7.59
N LEU A 79 -24.54 -13.75 -6.80
CA LEU A 79 -25.35 -14.95 -6.83
C LEU A 79 -26.70 -14.53 -6.25
N TRP A 80 -27.62 -14.25 -7.17
CA TRP A 80 -29.05 -14.19 -6.93
C TRP A 80 -29.57 -15.52 -6.37
#